data_AF-A0A6P1IET7-F1
#
_entry.id   AF-A0A6P1IET7-F1
#
_cell.length_a   1.000
_cell.length_b   1.000
_cell.length_c   1.000
_cell.angle_alpha   90.00
_cell.angle_beta   90.00
_cell.angle_gamma   90.00
#
_symmetry.space_group_name_H-M   'P 1'
#
loop_
_entity.id
_entity.type
_entity.pdbx_description
1 polymer ?
#
loop_
_entity_poly.entity_id
_entity_poly.type
_entity_poly.pdbx_seq_one_letter_code
_entity_poly.pdbx_strand_id
1 'polypeptide(L)'
;MQTPRRHLLATLRARFDGAALRVALPGQDGQAVRIPTAAQAARWAPLQAWCFEGVGDGRSPLLQPTRLALMDQRFSVALWPTAAGRTEHDLIDAFCRHLDGSHQLLAAGGALGGLLLRLRVKARDVAWWRGRRPTDPWDCGYALNEPAARAALARFEPRRATLVVAMDWTGQALVDAINAMARSSTRFAHPVRWLVVHHAPGDITEQLRSAGLPVRLLQPEDADR
;
A
#
# COMPACT_ATOMS: atom_id res chain seq x y z
N MET A 1 27.28 -12.31 -3.33
CA MET A 1 27.54 -10.86 -3.18
C MET A 1 26.95 -10.13 -4.39
N GLN A 2 25.82 -9.42 -4.23
CA GLN A 2 25.26 -8.60 -5.31
C GLN A 2 25.83 -7.18 -5.20
N THR A 3 26.48 -6.72 -6.27
CA THR A 3 27.13 -5.40 -6.37
C THR A 3 26.09 -4.27 -6.32
N PRO A 4 26.37 -3.11 -5.70
CA PRO A 4 25.41 -1.99 -5.58
C PRO A 4 24.82 -1.52 -6.92
N ARG A 5 25.56 -1.65 -8.03
CA ARG A 5 25.05 -1.43 -9.40
C ARG A 5 23.90 -2.37 -9.79
N ARG A 6 23.93 -3.64 -9.39
CA ARG A 6 22.87 -4.61 -9.68
C ARG A 6 21.59 -4.30 -8.91
N HIS A 7 21.72 -3.87 -7.65
CA HIS A 7 20.57 -3.41 -6.86
C HIS A 7 19.95 -2.15 -7.46
N LEU A 8 20.75 -1.16 -7.83
CA LEU A 8 20.28 0.05 -8.52
C LEU A 8 19.52 -0.29 -9.81
N LEU A 9 20.08 -1.16 -10.66
CA LEU A 9 19.46 -1.59 -11.90
C LEU A 9 18.18 -2.41 -11.67
N ALA A 10 18.14 -3.23 -10.62
CA ALA A 10 16.94 -3.97 -10.21
C ALA A 10 15.84 -3.01 -9.75
N THR A 11 16.14 -2.04 -8.88
CA THR A 11 15.19 -1.00 -8.45
C THR A 11 14.69 -0.16 -9.62
N LEU A 12 15.56 0.19 -10.57
CA LEU A 12 15.19 0.98 -11.77
C LEU A 12 14.34 0.20 -12.78
N ARG A 13 14.42 -1.14 -12.78
CA ARG A 13 13.63 -2.06 -13.62
C ARG A 13 12.38 -2.58 -12.92
N ALA A 14 12.30 -2.50 -11.60
CA ALA A 14 11.15 -2.95 -10.84
C ALA A 14 9.89 -2.18 -11.28
N ARG A 15 8.91 -2.92 -11.77
CA ARG A 15 7.59 -2.40 -12.18
C ARG A 15 6.57 -2.76 -11.12
N PHE A 16 5.47 -2.01 -11.10
CA PHE A 16 4.29 -2.42 -10.35
C PHE A 16 3.89 -3.83 -10.80
N ASP A 17 3.69 -4.73 -9.84
CA ASP A 17 3.33 -6.11 -10.14
C ASP A 17 1.84 -6.18 -10.53
N GLY A 18 1.59 -5.93 -11.81
CA GLY A 18 0.27 -6.04 -12.40
C GLY A 18 -0.28 -7.47 -12.42
N ALA A 19 0.50 -8.50 -12.10
CA ALA A 19 -0.03 -9.86 -11.95
C ALA A 19 -0.62 -10.07 -10.55
N ALA A 20 -0.04 -9.45 -9.52
CA ALA A 20 -0.50 -9.54 -8.14
C ALA A 20 -1.56 -8.50 -7.79
N LEU A 21 -1.40 -7.27 -8.28
CA LEU A 21 -2.23 -6.12 -7.92
C LEU A 21 -2.80 -5.42 -9.15
N ARG A 22 -3.98 -4.82 -9.00
CA ARG A 22 -4.57 -3.92 -10.00
C ARG A 22 -4.58 -2.48 -9.51
N VAL A 23 -4.42 -1.54 -10.44
CA VAL A 23 -4.51 -0.11 -10.14
C VAL A 23 -5.97 0.32 -9.92
N ALA A 24 -6.92 -0.38 -10.53
CA ALA A 24 -8.37 -0.18 -10.36
C ALA A 24 -9.08 -1.54 -10.30
N LEU A 25 -10.24 -1.59 -9.65
CA LEU A 25 -11.07 -2.80 -9.63
C LEU A 25 -11.65 -3.09 -11.02
N PRO A 26 -11.86 -4.38 -11.37
CA PRO A 26 -12.54 -4.75 -12.61
C PRO A 26 -13.93 -4.13 -12.70
N GLY A 27 -14.27 -3.55 -13.86
CA GLY A 27 -15.59 -2.95 -14.11
C GLY A 27 -15.78 -1.54 -13.56
N GLN A 28 -14.74 -0.93 -12.97
CA GLN A 28 -14.76 0.47 -12.58
C GLN A 28 -13.76 1.27 -13.40
N ASP A 29 -14.28 2.22 -14.18
CA ASP A 29 -13.45 3.22 -14.81
C ASP A 29 -12.81 4.06 -13.70
N GLY A 30 -11.47 4.11 -13.69
CA GLY A 30 -10.74 4.88 -12.70
C GLY A 30 -11.28 6.30 -12.65
N GLN A 31 -11.87 6.68 -11.51
CA GLN A 31 -12.42 8.03 -11.34
C GLN A 31 -11.40 9.09 -11.77
N ALA A 32 -11.88 10.20 -12.34
CA ALA A 32 -11.01 11.33 -12.64
C ALA A 32 -10.31 11.75 -11.34
N VAL A 33 -8.99 11.85 -11.39
CA VAL A 33 -8.20 12.21 -10.21
C VAL A 33 -8.62 13.64 -9.79
N ARG A 34 -8.97 13.83 -8.51
CA ARG A 34 -9.50 15.09 -7.95
C ARG A 34 -8.76 15.47 -6.69
N ILE A 35 -8.52 16.74 -6.44
CA ILE A 35 -7.87 17.17 -5.19
C ILE A 35 -8.77 16.73 -4.01
N PRO A 36 -8.21 16.04 -3.00
CA PRO A 36 -8.96 15.66 -1.80
C PRO A 36 -9.61 16.83 -1.10
N THR A 37 -10.84 16.64 -0.62
CA THR A 37 -11.50 17.60 0.28
C THR A 37 -10.95 17.46 1.71
N ALA A 38 -11.09 18.50 2.53
CA ALA A 38 -10.70 18.46 3.94
C ALA A 38 -11.46 17.38 4.73
N ALA A 39 -12.74 17.18 4.42
CA ALA A 39 -13.56 16.13 5.04
C ALA A 39 -13.06 14.72 4.70
N GLN A 40 -12.67 14.47 3.44
CA GLN A 40 -12.04 13.20 3.05
C GLN A 40 -10.70 13.02 3.77
N ALA A 41 -9.89 14.08 3.84
CA ALA A 41 -8.59 14.05 4.51
C ALA A 41 -8.69 13.72 6.01
N ALA A 42 -9.68 14.29 6.69
CA ALA A 42 -9.98 13.95 8.08
C ALA A 42 -10.42 12.47 8.20
N ARG A 43 -11.39 12.05 7.37
CA ARG A 43 -11.95 10.70 7.43
C ARG A 43 -10.89 9.60 7.29
N TRP A 44 -9.92 9.75 6.38
CA TRP A 44 -8.83 8.77 6.20
C TRP A 44 -7.57 9.03 7.03
N ALA A 45 -7.55 10.03 7.92
CA ALA A 45 -6.37 10.34 8.73
C ALA A 45 -5.85 9.13 9.56
N PRO A 46 -6.72 8.30 10.17
CA PRO A 46 -6.27 7.08 10.86
C PRO A 46 -5.62 6.06 9.91
N LEU A 47 -6.10 5.98 8.67
CA LEU A 47 -5.52 5.10 7.65
C LEU A 47 -4.13 5.57 7.24
N GLN A 48 -3.96 6.88 7.04
CA GLN A 48 -2.65 7.48 6.77
C GLN A 48 -1.68 7.24 7.93
N ALA A 49 -2.11 7.48 9.17
CA ALA A 49 -1.29 7.26 10.35
C ALA A 49 -0.80 5.80 10.44
N TRP A 50 -1.70 4.83 10.22
CA TRP A 50 -1.36 3.41 10.20
C TRP A 50 -0.40 3.04 9.06
N CYS A 51 -0.52 3.64 7.87
CA CYS A 51 0.43 3.39 6.79
C CYS A 51 1.87 3.74 7.23
N PHE A 52 2.07 4.86 7.91
CA PHE A 52 3.40 5.32 8.34
C PHE A 52 3.86 4.80 9.71
N GLU A 53 3.02 4.07 10.44
CA GLU A 53 3.40 3.49 11.73
C GLU A 53 4.46 2.39 11.58
N GLY A 54 5.50 2.40 12.42
CA GLY A 54 6.50 1.33 12.48
C GLY A 54 7.33 1.16 11.20
N VAL A 55 7.27 2.11 10.27
CA VAL A 55 8.06 2.08 9.02
C VAL A 55 9.54 2.42 9.23
N GLY A 56 9.90 2.86 10.45
CA GLY A 56 11.24 3.27 10.84
C GLY A 56 11.75 4.47 10.03
N ASP A 57 13.04 4.76 10.17
CA ASP A 57 13.70 5.74 9.30
C ASP A 57 13.87 5.19 7.87
N GLY A 58 13.73 3.87 7.67
CA GLY A 58 13.87 3.23 6.37
C GLY A 58 15.27 3.32 5.77
N ARG A 59 16.28 3.70 6.57
CA ARG A 59 17.67 3.84 6.12
C ARG A 59 18.32 2.46 6.08
N SER A 60 18.88 2.10 4.92
CA SER A 60 19.96 1.10 4.90
C SER A 60 21.30 1.81 5.12
N PRO A 61 22.23 1.25 5.91
CA PRO A 61 23.54 1.86 6.13
C PRO A 61 24.23 2.13 4.78
N LEU A 62 24.78 3.32 4.58
CA LEU A 62 25.43 3.74 3.32
C LEU A 62 26.52 2.75 2.84
N LEU A 63 27.20 2.09 3.79
CA LEU A 63 28.26 1.09 3.53
C LEU A 63 27.73 -0.35 3.42
N GLN A 64 26.43 -0.58 3.63
CA GLN A 64 25.78 -1.89 3.54
C GLN A 64 24.49 -1.81 2.71
N PRO A 65 24.57 -1.47 1.40
CA PRO A 65 23.40 -1.27 0.52
C PRO A 65 22.51 -2.51 0.36
N THR A 66 23.02 -3.70 0.68
CA THR A 66 22.28 -4.96 0.62
C THR A 66 21.57 -5.32 1.92
N ARG A 67 21.78 -4.57 3.00
CA ARG A 67 21.11 -4.80 4.27
C ARG A 67 19.73 -4.17 4.22
N LEU A 68 18.69 -4.96 4.51
CA LEU A 68 17.33 -4.43 4.61
C LEU A 68 17.28 -3.35 5.69
N ALA A 69 16.57 -2.26 5.42
CA ALA A 69 16.35 -1.20 6.40
C ALA A 69 15.76 -1.78 7.70
N LEU A 70 16.17 -1.23 8.83
CA LEU A 70 15.57 -1.57 10.12
C LEU A 70 14.16 -0.98 10.16
N MET A 71 13.18 -1.85 10.39
CA MET A 71 11.76 -1.51 10.39
C MET A 71 11.08 -2.36 11.45
N ASP A 72 10.30 -1.74 12.32
CA ASP A 72 9.60 -2.44 13.38
C ASP A 72 8.46 -3.29 12.80
N GLN A 73 7.81 -2.80 11.74
CA GLN A 73 6.68 -3.48 11.09
C GLN A 73 6.80 -3.51 9.55
N ARG A 74 7.36 -4.61 9.03
CA ARG A 74 7.45 -4.89 7.58
C ARG A 74 6.11 -5.22 6.94
N PHE A 75 5.23 -5.89 7.67
CA PHE A 75 3.91 -6.27 7.22
C PHE A 75 2.91 -6.02 8.35
N SER A 76 1.76 -5.43 8.02
CA SER A 76 0.70 -5.13 8.97
C SER A 76 -0.64 -5.21 8.26
N VAL A 77 -1.65 -5.68 8.98
CA VAL A 77 -3.01 -5.90 8.47
C VAL A 77 -3.97 -5.01 9.24
N ALA A 78 -4.83 -4.32 8.51
CA ALA A 78 -5.90 -3.53 9.09
C ALA A 78 -7.25 -3.81 8.41
N LEU A 79 -8.32 -3.57 9.16
CA LEU A 79 -9.68 -3.54 8.65
C LEU A 79 -10.19 -2.11 8.62
N TRP A 80 -10.88 -1.78 7.52
CA TRP A 80 -11.66 -0.57 7.36
C TRP A 80 -13.15 -0.93 7.31
N PRO A 81 -13.95 -0.47 8.27
CA PRO A 81 -15.38 -0.70 8.27
C PRO A 81 -16.04 0.09 7.13
N THR A 82 -16.97 -0.53 6.42
CA THR A 82 -17.91 0.19 5.54
C THR A 82 -19.29 0.19 6.17
N ALA A 83 -20.04 1.29 6.03
CA ALA A 83 -21.44 1.29 6.44
C ALA A 83 -22.25 0.38 5.49
N ALA A 84 -23.23 -0.34 6.02
CA ALA A 84 -24.13 -1.16 5.21
C ALA A 84 -24.80 -0.31 4.12
N GLY A 85 -24.71 -0.75 2.86
CA GLY A 85 -25.26 -0.02 1.71
C GLY A 85 -24.43 1.18 1.23
N ARG A 86 -23.27 1.47 1.84
CA ARG A 86 -22.30 2.42 1.30
C ARG A 86 -21.07 1.70 0.77
N THR A 87 -20.64 2.09 -0.42
CA THR A 87 -19.36 1.67 -0.97
C THR A 87 -18.29 2.69 -0.57
N GLU A 88 -17.38 2.32 0.32
CA GLU A 88 -16.21 3.16 0.68
C GLU A 88 -15.17 3.20 -0.46
N HIS A 89 -15.45 2.57 -1.61
CA HIS A 89 -14.56 2.51 -2.77
C HIS A 89 -14.02 3.88 -3.16
N ASP A 90 -14.90 4.88 -3.32
CA ASP A 90 -14.49 6.21 -3.76
C ASP A 90 -13.53 6.89 -2.76
N LEU A 91 -13.75 6.67 -1.45
CA LEU A 91 -12.87 7.18 -0.41
C LEU A 91 -11.51 6.48 -0.46
N ILE A 92 -11.52 5.16 -0.56
CA ILE A 92 -10.30 4.35 -0.58
C ILE A 92 -9.49 4.60 -1.87
N ASP A 93 -10.16 4.75 -3.01
CA ASP A 93 -9.55 5.10 -4.29
C ASP A 93 -8.93 6.51 -4.25
N ALA A 94 -9.65 7.49 -3.69
CA ALA A 94 -9.12 8.83 -3.46
C ALA A 94 -7.93 8.80 -2.48
N PHE A 95 -7.98 7.98 -1.43
CA PHE A 95 -6.85 7.80 -0.51
C PHE A 95 -5.64 7.14 -1.19
N CYS A 96 -5.85 6.10 -2.00
CA CYS A 96 -4.78 5.46 -2.77
C CYS A 96 -4.07 6.44 -3.69
N ARG A 97 -4.83 7.31 -4.37
CA ARG A 97 -4.29 8.39 -5.24
C ARG A 97 -3.61 9.52 -4.47
N HIS A 98 -4.03 9.73 -3.23
CA HIS A 98 -3.34 10.64 -2.32
C HIS A 98 -1.99 10.06 -1.91
N LEU A 99 -1.98 8.79 -1.51
CA LEU A 99 -0.81 8.10 -1.01
C LEU A 99 0.23 7.82 -2.11
N ASP A 100 -0.19 7.55 -3.34
CA ASP A 100 0.71 7.35 -4.49
C ASP A 100 1.21 8.66 -5.13
N GLY A 101 0.65 9.81 -4.71
CA GLY A 101 1.02 11.14 -5.19
C GLY A 101 0.38 11.53 -6.53
N SER A 102 -0.63 10.79 -7.02
CA SER A 102 -1.32 11.07 -8.29
C SER A 102 -1.97 12.46 -8.33
N HIS A 103 -2.44 12.99 -7.20
CA HIS A 103 -2.95 14.38 -7.16
C HIS A 103 -1.87 15.43 -7.44
N GLN A 104 -0.60 15.13 -7.13
CA GLN A 104 0.51 16.02 -7.43
C GLN A 104 0.80 16.07 -8.94
N LEU A 105 0.47 15.00 -9.70
CA LEU A 105 0.57 14.99 -11.17
C LEU A 105 -0.45 15.94 -11.81
N LEU A 106 -1.67 15.98 -11.29
CA LEU A 106 -2.70 16.90 -11.77
C LEU A 106 -2.36 18.36 -11.48
N ALA A 107 -1.92 18.64 -10.25
CA ALA A 107 -1.51 19.98 -9.86
C ALA A 107 -0.30 20.49 -10.66
N ALA A 108 0.55 19.57 -11.15
CA ALA A 108 1.75 19.92 -11.91
C ALA A 108 1.49 20.36 -13.36
N GLY A 109 0.26 20.18 -13.89
CA GLY A 109 -0.19 20.75 -15.17
C GLY A 109 0.76 20.55 -16.37
N GLY A 110 0.65 19.42 -17.08
CA GLY A 110 1.30 19.22 -18.38
C GLY A 110 2.35 18.11 -18.43
N ALA A 111 2.82 17.80 -19.65
CA ALA A 111 3.69 16.65 -19.93
C ALA A 111 5.07 16.73 -19.21
N LEU A 112 5.62 17.94 -19.06
CA LEU A 112 6.89 18.17 -18.38
C LEU A 112 6.77 18.05 -16.86
N GLY A 113 5.68 18.54 -16.27
CA GLY A 113 5.37 18.35 -14.85
C GLY A 113 5.21 16.87 -14.49
N GLY A 114 4.54 16.12 -15.36
CA GLY A 114 4.42 14.66 -15.25
C GLY A 114 5.76 13.93 -15.35
N LEU A 115 6.65 14.35 -16.25
CA LEU A 115 7.99 13.79 -16.39
C LEU A 115 8.87 14.09 -15.16
N LEU A 116 8.87 15.33 -14.67
CA LEU A 116 9.61 15.71 -13.46
C LEU A 116 9.12 14.96 -12.23
N LEU A 117 7.80 14.72 -12.11
CA LEU A 117 7.28 13.91 -11.01
C LEU A 117 7.71 12.45 -11.16
N ARG A 118 7.64 11.86 -12.36
CA ARG A 118 8.14 10.49 -12.61
C ARG A 118 9.63 10.37 -12.27
N LEU A 119 10.43 11.39 -12.61
CA LEU A 119 11.85 11.45 -12.25
C LEU A 119 12.04 11.62 -10.74
N ARG A 120 11.22 12.41 -10.04
CA ARG A 120 11.25 12.53 -8.58
C ARG A 120 10.86 11.24 -7.86
N VAL A 121 9.81 10.56 -8.33
CA VAL A 121 9.40 9.24 -7.82
C VAL A 121 10.54 8.25 -8.01
N LYS A 122 11.12 8.19 -9.21
CA LYS A 122 12.24 7.29 -9.51
C LYS A 122 13.53 7.65 -8.76
N ALA A 123 13.79 8.94 -8.52
CA ALA A 123 14.90 9.40 -7.68
C ALA A 123 14.70 9.05 -6.21
N ARG A 124 13.46 9.08 -5.70
CA ARG A 124 13.11 8.63 -4.35
C ARG A 124 13.24 7.11 -4.20
N ASP A 125 12.92 6.34 -5.26
CA ASP A 125 13.12 4.88 -5.30
C ASP A 125 14.61 4.52 -5.19
N VAL A 126 15.47 5.37 -5.75
CA VAL A 126 16.93 5.22 -5.70
C VAL A 126 17.53 5.76 -4.39
N ALA A 127 16.84 6.64 -3.67
CA ALA A 127 17.32 7.25 -2.42
C ALA A 127 17.09 6.35 -1.19
N TRP A 128 17.38 5.05 -1.31
CA TRP A 128 17.25 4.04 -0.26
C TRP A 128 18.08 4.33 1.01
N TRP A 129 19.05 5.24 0.92
CA TRP A 129 19.91 5.69 2.02
C TRP A 129 19.30 6.83 2.86
N ARG A 130 18.20 7.45 2.42
CA ARG A 130 17.61 8.62 3.08
C ARG A 130 16.45 8.19 3.98
N GLY A 131 16.25 8.94 5.07
CA GLY A 131 15.09 8.77 5.95
C GLY A 131 13.77 8.92 5.20
N ARG A 132 12.81 7.99 5.38
CA ARG A 132 11.46 8.11 4.81
C ARG A 132 10.76 9.37 5.33
N ARG A 133 10.00 10.03 4.47
CA ARG A 133 9.16 11.19 4.80
C ARG A 133 7.69 10.83 4.61
N PRO A 134 6.76 11.47 5.34
CA PRO A 134 5.32 11.30 5.13
C PRO A 134 4.85 11.64 3.70
N THR A 135 5.65 12.41 2.95
CA THR A 135 5.38 12.77 1.56
C THR A 135 6.01 11.82 0.53
N ASP A 136 6.62 10.72 0.98
CA ASP A 136 7.12 9.70 0.08
C ASP A 136 5.96 8.89 -0.50
N PRO A 137 5.89 8.71 -1.84
CA PRO A 137 4.76 8.06 -2.45
C PRO A 137 4.78 6.56 -2.16
N TRP A 138 3.62 5.98 -1.96
CA TRP A 138 3.44 4.53 -1.88
C TRP A 138 3.00 3.97 -3.23
N ASP A 139 3.15 2.67 -3.41
CA ASP A 139 2.40 1.95 -4.44
C ASP A 139 1.07 1.51 -3.81
N CYS A 140 -0.03 1.75 -4.51
CA CYS A 140 -1.36 1.31 -4.07
C CYS A 140 -1.92 0.34 -5.10
N GLY A 141 -2.55 -0.73 -4.64
CA GLY A 141 -3.15 -1.70 -5.54
C GLY A 141 -4.21 -2.56 -4.90
N TYR A 142 -5.21 -2.91 -5.68
CA TYR A 142 -6.29 -3.82 -5.32
C TYR A 142 -5.86 -5.27 -5.52
N ALA A 143 -6.04 -6.09 -4.50
CA ALA A 143 -5.90 -7.54 -4.59
C ALA A 143 -7.16 -8.13 -5.24
N LEU A 144 -6.97 -9.03 -6.23
CA LEU A 144 -8.07 -9.78 -6.84
C LEU A 144 -8.16 -11.20 -6.25
N ASN A 145 -9.39 -11.64 -5.93
CA ASN A 145 -9.63 -12.95 -5.32
C ASN A 145 -9.68 -14.08 -6.36
N GLU A 146 -8.82 -14.02 -7.36
CA GLU A 146 -8.70 -15.01 -8.43
C GLU A 146 -7.48 -15.90 -8.18
N PRO A 147 -7.51 -17.20 -8.51
CA PRO A 147 -6.40 -18.12 -8.24
C PRO A 147 -5.04 -17.63 -8.76
N ALA A 148 -4.99 -17.08 -9.97
CA ALA A 148 -3.76 -16.57 -10.58
C ALA A 148 -3.20 -15.34 -9.83
N ALA A 149 -4.08 -14.40 -9.45
CA ALA A 149 -3.70 -13.21 -8.69
C ALA A 149 -3.22 -13.58 -7.28
N ARG A 150 -3.88 -14.54 -6.61
CA ARG A 150 -3.42 -15.07 -5.31
C ARG A 150 -2.05 -15.74 -5.40
N ALA A 151 -1.80 -16.51 -6.46
CA ALA A 151 -0.49 -17.12 -6.68
C ALA A 151 0.61 -16.08 -6.99
N ALA A 152 0.25 -14.96 -7.63
CA ALA A 152 1.16 -13.83 -7.81
C ALA A 152 1.43 -13.09 -6.48
N LEU A 153 0.40 -12.83 -5.67
CA LEU A 153 0.52 -12.23 -4.33
C LEU A 153 1.46 -13.00 -3.41
N ALA A 154 1.43 -14.34 -3.44
CA ALA A 154 2.33 -15.18 -2.65
C ALA A 154 3.82 -15.03 -3.03
N ARG A 155 4.11 -14.50 -4.22
CA ARG A 155 5.47 -14.24 -4.74
C ARG A 155 5.78 -12.74 -4.81
N PHE A 156 4.90 -11.90 -4.27
CA PHE A 156 5.00 -10.46 -4.36
C PHE A 156 6.25 -9.95 -3.63
N GLU A 157 7.03 -9.12 -4.31
CA GLU A 157 8.17 -8.41 -3.72
C GLU A 157 7.95 -6.90 -3.88
N PRO A 158 7.74 -6.16 -2.77
CA PRO A 158 7.46 -4.75 -2.85
C PRO A 158 8.69 -3.99 -3.31
N ARG A 159 8.59 -3.28 -4.44
CA ARG A 159 9.63 -2.35 -4.90
C ARG A 159 9.69 -1.05 -4.11
N ARG A 160 8.59 -0.71 -3.42
CA ARG A 160 8.34 0.52 -2.66
C ARG A 160 7.39 0.21 -1.51
N ALA A 161 7.18 1.18 -0.61
CA ALA A 161 6.13 1.04 0.41
C ALA A 161 4.79 0.78 -0.31
N THR A 162 4.09 -0.29 0.06
CA THR A 162 2.92 -0.76 -0.70
C THR A 162 1.69 -0.87 0.19
N LEU A 163 0.58 -0.31 -0.26
CA LEU A 163 -0.75 -0.53 0.27
C LEU A 163 -1.49 -1.52 -0.65
N VAL A 164 -1.83 -2.69 -0.10
CA VAL A 164 -2.66 -3.70 -0.75
C VAL A 164 -4.07 -3.56 -0.21
N VAL A 165 -5.06 -3.35 -1.08
CA VAL A 165 -6.46 -3.18 -0.72
C VAL A 165 -7.25 -4.40 -1.16
N ALA A 166 -7.95 -5.04 -0.22
CA ALA A 166 -8.86 -6.14 -0.46
C ALA A 166 -10.30 -5.67 -0.20
N MET A 167 -11.08 -5.46 -1.25
CA MET A 167 -12.47 -5.02 -1.17
C MET A 167 -13.39 -6.23 -1.09
N ASP A 168 -14.16 -6.33 -0.01
CA ASP A 168 -15.17 -7.38 0.19
C ASP A 168 -14.62 -8.82 0.18
N TRP A 169 -13.33 -8.99 0.45
CA TRP A 169 -12.73 -10.33 0.61
C TRP A 169 -13.16 -10.94 1.95
N THR A 170 -13.49 -12.23 1.94
CA THR A 170 -13.90 -12.99 3.13
C THR A 170 -13.37 -14.43 3.09
N GLY A 171 -13.56 -15.17 4.18
CA GLY A 171 -13.38 -16.61 4.20
C GLY A 171 -11.91 -17.06 4.08
N GLN A 172 -11.70 -18.35 3.81
CA GLN A 172 -10.37 -18.96 3.88
C GLN A 172 -9.38 -18.35 2.89
N ALA A 173 -9.86 -17.95 1.71
CA ALA A 173 -9.01 -17.34 0.68
C ALA A 173 -8.31 -16.05 1.15
N LEU A 174 -9.00 -15.22 1.94
CA LEU A 174 -8.41 -14.03 2.55
C LEU A 174 -7.31 -14.38 3.54
N VAL A 175 -7.62 -15.32 4.45
CA VAL A 175 -6.68 -15.78 5.48
C VAL A 175 -5.43 -16.38 4.84
N ASP A 176 -5.60 -17.21 3.80
CA ASP A 176 -4.50 -17.86 3.09
C ASP A 176 -3.60 -16.84 2.38
N ALA A 177 -4.19 -15.83 1.72
CA ALA A 177 -3.45 -14.79 1.03
C ALA A 177 -2.64 -13.91 2.00
N ILE A 178 -3.26 -13.46 3.10
CA ILE A 178 -2.58 -12.67 4.13
C ILE A 178 -1.46 -13.50 4.76
N ASN A 179 -1.71 -14.77 5.10
CA ASN A 179 -0.69 -15.66 5.65
C ASN A 179 0.47 -15.89 4.68
N ALA A 180 0.20 -16.04 3.38
CA ALA A 180 1.26 -16.17 2.38
C ALA A 180 2.17 -14.94 2.37
N MET A 181 1.59 -13.74 2.38
CA MET A 181 2.36 -12.49 2.43
C MET A 181 3.08 -12.30 3.77
N ALA A 182 2.45 -12.66 4.89
CA ALA A 182 3.06 -12.60 6.21
C ALA A 182 4.31 -13.49 6.28
N ARG A 183 4.25 -14.71 5.73
CA ARG A 183 5.40 -15.63 5.65
C ARG A 183 6.53 -15.09 4.77
N SER A 184 6.23 -14.36 3.70
CA SER A 184 7.26 -13.73 2.87
C SER A 184 7.77 -12.39 3.43
N SER A 185 7.09 -11.80 4.42
CA SER A 185 7.33 -10.42 4.87
C SER A 185 8.74 -10.14 5.39
N THR A 186 9.44 -11.15 5.91
CA THR A 186 10.83 -11.03 6.37
C THR A 186 11.79 -10.65 5.24
N ARG A 187 11.41 -10.92 3.98
CA ARG A 187 12.18 -10.59 2.78
C ARG A 187 11.82 -9.21 2.20
N PHE A 188 10.77 -8.56 2.69
CA PHE A 188 10.32 -7.29 2.13
C PHE A 188 11.32 -6.17 2.47
N ALA A 189 11.88 -5.55 1.43
CA ALA A 189 12.74 -4.37 1.55
C ALA A 189 11.95 -3.09 1.90
N HIS A 190 10.64 -3.10 1.68
CA HIS A 190 9.74 -1.97 1.95
C HIS A 190 8.51 -2.43 2.73
N PRO A 191 7.86 -1.54 3.50
CA PRO A 191 6.70 -1.93 4.27
C PRO A 191 5.56 -2.27 3.32
N VAL A 192 4.81 -3.29 3.70
CA VAL A 192 3.53 -3.63 3.08
C VAL A 192 2.44 -3.48 4.12
N ARG A 193 1.33 -2.88 3.70
CA ARG A 193 0.14 -2.64 4.49
C ARG A 193 -1.02 -3.31 3.77
N TRP A 194 -1.67 -4.26 4.43
CA TRP A 194 -2.83 -4.96 3.87
C TRP A 194 -4.10 -4.42 4.51
N LEU A 195 -4.93 -3.76 3.71
CA LEU A 195 -6.21 -3.19 4.13
C LEU A 195 -7.35 -4.07 3.64
N VAL A 196 -8.18 -4.57 4.55
CA VAL A 196 -9.44 -5.23 4.21
C VAL A 196 -10.58 -4.24 4.42
N VAL A 197 -11.34 -3.97 3.37
CA VAL A 197 -12.49 -3.07 3.40
C VAL A 197 -13.75 -3.92 3.37
N HIS A 198 -14.53 -3.89 4.44
CA HIS A 198 -15.69 -4.78 4.60
C HIS A 198 -16.80 -4.18 5.47
N HIS A 199 -18.05 -4.52 5.17
CA HIS A 199 -19.23 -4.03 5.90
C HIS A 199 -19.44 -4.71 7.26
N ALA A 200 -18.99 -5.95 7.40
CA ALA A 200 -18.97 -6.72 8.64
C ALA A 200 -17.51 -6.95 9.11
N PRO A 201 -16.84 -5.94 9.70
CA PRO A 201 -15.43 -6.04 10.08
C PRO A 201 -15.21 -6.93 11.33
N GLY A 202 -16.23 -7.13 12.16
CA GLY A 202 -16.13 -7.97 13.37
C GLY A 202 -15.77 -9.42 13.03
N ASP A 203 -16.57 -10.03 12.17
CA ASP A 203 -16.42 -11.42 11.74
C ASP A 203 -15.05 -11.66 11.09
N ILE A 204 -14.63 -10.74 10.21
CA ILE A 204 -13.34 -10.83 9.53
C ILE A 204 -12.18 -10.64 10.53
N THR A 205 -12.33 -9.75 11.50
CA THR A 205 -11.33 -9.55 12.57
C THR A 205 -11.17 -10.82 13.39
N GLU A 206 -12.27 -11.45 13.80
CA GLU A 206 -12.26 -12.70 14.57
C GLU A 206 -11.66 -13.85 13.78
N GLN A 207 -12.01 -13.95 12.50
CA GLN A 207 -11.45 -14.95 11.59
C GLN A 207 -9.92 -14.81 11.46
N LEU A 208 -9.40 -13.59 11.28
CA LEU A 208 -7.96 -13.34 11.16
C LEU A 208 -7.24 -13.58 12.49
N ARG A 209 -7.81 -13.16 13.62
CA ARG A 209 -7.24 -13.41 14.95
C ARG A 209 -7.19 -14.90 15.29
N SER A 210 -8.24 -15.65 14.95
CA SER A 210 -8.30 -17.11 15.11
C SER A 210 -7.22 -17.82 14.28
N ALA A 211 -6.81 -17.22 13.16
CA ALA A 211 -5.69 -17.68 12.34
C ALA A 211 -4.30 -17.22 12.84
N GLY A 212 -4.22 -16.56 14.00
CA GLY A 212 -2.98 -16.05 14.59
C GLY A 212 -2.42 -14.80 13.93
N LEU A 213 -3.21 -14.10 13.10
CA LEU A 213 -2.78 -12.89 12.40
C LEU A 213 -3.06 -11.64 13.24
N PRO A 214 -2.05 -10.81 13.56
CA PRO A 214 -2.27 -9.54 14.23
C PRO A 214 -2.99 -8.60 13.28
N VAL A 215 -4.16 -8.11 13.71
CA VAL A 215 -5.02 -7.26 12.89
C VAL A 215 -5.56 -6.09 13.69
N ARG A 216 -5.52 -4.90 13.09
CA ARG A 216 -6.03 -3.66 13.67
C ARG A 216 -7.35 -3.27 13.02
N LEU A 217 -8.37 -3.01 13.84
CA LEU A 217 -9.57 -2.33 13.35
C LEU A 217 -9.30 -0.83 13.34
N LEU A 218 -9.40 -0.21 12.17
CA LEU A 218 -9.33 1.24 12.03
C LEU A 218 -10.75 1.80 12.10
N GLN A 219 -10.89 2.99 12.67
CA GLN A 219 -12.15 3.71 12.69
C GLN A 219 -12.02 4.94 11.80
N PRO A 220 -12.95 5.16 10.85
CA PRO A 220 -13.02 6.43 10.15
C PRO A 220 -13.30 7.54 11.17
N GLU A 221 -12.62 8.68 11.03
CA GLU A 221 -13.03 9.88 11.75
C GLU A 221 -14.29 10.43 11.07
N ASP A 222 -15.36 10.60 11.84
CA ASP A 222 -16.51 11.34 11.37
C ASP A 222 -16.15 12.83 11.33
N ALA A 223 -16.33 13.47 10.17
CA ALA A 223 -15.98 14.87 9.96
C ALA A 223 -16.91 15.86 10.70
N ASP A 224 -17.87 15.36 11.50
CA ASP A 224 -18.78 16.16 12.31
C ASP A 224 -18.34 16.15 13.79
N ARG A 225 -17.38 17.03 14.10
CA ARG A 225 -17.21 17.65 15.43
C ARG A 225 -16.85 19.12 15.27
#